data_AF-A0AAX6MJ66-F1
#
_entry.id   AF-A0AAX6MJ66-F1
#
_cell.length_a   1.000
_cell.length_b   1.000
_cell.length_c   1.000
_cell.angle_alpha   90.00
_cell.angle_beta   90.00
_cell.angle_gamma   90.00
#
_symmetry.space_group_name_H-M   'P 1'
#
loop_
_entity.id
_entity.type
_entity.pdbx_description
1 polymer ?
#
loop_
_entity_poly.entity_id
_entity_poly.type
_entity_poly.pdbx_seq_one_letter_code
_entity_poly.pdbx_strand_id
1 'polypeptide(L)'
;MDPPNISPQLDRLDDELDNLEEALQPILGNISDVANKLPLLDKAKLYVLATYSIESMLFSSLRLNGVDAKEHPVFKELTRVRQYFDKIKNIETPPEKPEQTLNKEAAIRFIKADLAENNNKVVNTKLSEMIAKERAKAALKAAKSSGGKRKAEISIPPEETNTESNSEEVESEGSRKKKKKEKKEQKKHKDKKSKKASK
;
A
#
# COMPACT_ATOMS: atom_id res chain seq x y z
N MET A 1 12.73 59.61 -3.80
CA MET A 1 11.73 58.59 -3.48
C MET A 1 12.04 58.12 -2.09
N ASP A 2 11.17 58.39 -1.12
CA ASP A 2 11.36 57.87 0.23
C ASP A 2 11.35 56.34 0.20
N PRO A 3 12.19 55.68 1.01
CA PRO A 3 12.20 54.23 1.07
C PRO A 3 10.82 53.73 1.54
N PRO A 4 10.34 52.60 0.98
CA PRO A 4 9.11 51.96 1.46
C PRO A 4 9.20 51.72 2.97
N ASN A 5 8.14 52.08 3.70
CA ASN A 5 8.06 51.82 5.13
C ASN A 5 7.94 50.30 5.37
N ILE A 6 9.00 49.70 5.94
CA ILE A 6 9.10 48.25 6.18
C ILE A 6 8.53 47.81 7.54
N SER A 7 8.28 48.76 8.44
CA SER A 7 7.78 48.51 9.80
C SER A 7 6.61 47.50 9.87
N PRO A 8 5.53 47.60 9.07
CA PRO A 8 4.42 46.65 9.17
C PRO A 8 4.80 45.21 8.77
N GLN A 9 5.80 45.03 7.90
CA GLN A 9 6.29 43.68 7.56
C GLN A 9 7.17 43.11 8.66
N LEU A 10 7.86 43.97 9.42
CA LEU A 10 8.67 43.56 10.55
C LEU A 10 7.79 43.15 11.74
N ASP A 11 6.78 43.98 12.07
CA ASP A 11 5.81 43.68 13.13
C ASP A 11 5.10 42.35 12.85
N ARG A 12 4.69 42.14 11.59
CA ARG A 12 4.09 40.87 11.17
C ARG A 12 5.05 39.69 11.28
N LEU A 13 6.33 39.87 10.94
CA LEU A 13 7.32 38.81 11.04
C LEU A 13 7.55 38.43 12.51
N ASP A 14 7.56 39.41 13.41
CA ASP A 14 7.66 39.21 14.86
C ASP A 14 6.50 38.36 15.36
N ASP A 15 5.25 38.75 15.03
CA ASP A 15 4.05 37.97 15.36
C ASP A 15 4.11 36.54 14.78
N GLU A 16 4.55 36.38 13.53
CA GLU A 16 4.68 35.06 12.89
C GLU A 16 5.75 34.18 13.56
N LEU A 17 6.82 34.77 14.11
CA LEU A 17 7.85 34.06 14.87
C LEU A 17 7.36 33.62 16.25
N ASP A 18 6.65 34.48 16.97
CA ASP A 18 6.05 34.14 18.28
C ASP A 18 5.07 32.97 18.15
N ASN A 19 4.18 33.04 17.15
CA ASN A 19 3.23 31.95 16.85
C ASN A 19 3.95 30.63 16.50
N LEU A 20 5.06 30.71 15.76
CA LEU A 20 5.84 29.55 15.38
C LEU A 20 6.56 28.94 16.59
N GLU A 21 7.12 29.77 17.47
CA GLU A 21 7.73 29.31 18.72
C GLU A 21 6.70 28.59 19.60
N GLU A 22 5.52 29.18 19.80
CA GLU A 22 4.44 28.56 20.57
C GLU A 22 4.01 27.21 19.97
N ALA A 23 3.90 27.12 18.65
CA ALA A 23 3.53 25.88 17.97
C ALA A 23 4.60 24.77 18.09
N LEU A 24 5.88 25.14 18.18
CA LEU A 24 7.01 24.21 18.27
C LEU A 24 7.35 23.81 19.71
N GLN A 25 6.99 24.62 20.71
CA GLN A 25 7.23 24.36 22.13
C GLN A 25 6.91 22.91 22.58
N PRO A 26 5.75 22.31 22.22
CA PRO A 26 5.39 20.97 22.70
C PRO A 26 6.33 19.83 22.24
N ILE A 27 7.06 20.06 21.15
CA ILE A 27 7.92 19.07 20.50
C ILE A 27 9.42 19.41 20.63
N LEU A 28 9.75 20.57 21.20
CA LEU A 28 11.13 21.02 21.33
C LEU A 28 11.85 20.23 22.43
N GLY A 29 12.93 19.52 22.07
CA GLY A 29 13.74 18.74 23.01
C GLY A 29 13.18 17.36 23.39
N ASN A 30 11.91 17.07 23.12
CA ASN A 30 11.24 15.81 23.45
C ASN A 30 10.59 15.13 22.22
N ILE A 31 10.94 15.52 21.00
CA ILE A 31 10.28 15.05 19.78
C ILE A 31 10.25 13.53 19.65
N SER A 32 11.29 12.84 20.13
CA SER A 32 11.36 11.37 20.17
C SER A 32 10.28 10.75 21.06
N ASP A 33 10.00 11.36 22.22
CA ASP A 33 9.00 10.86 23.17
C ASP A 33 7.59 11.07 22.63
N VAL A 34 7.33 12.20 21.97
CA VAL A 34 6.08 12.47 21.26
C VAL A 34 5.92 11.49 20.10
N ALA A 35 6.95 11.33 19.28
CA ALA A 35 6.96 10.44 18.13
C ALA A 35 6.72 8.96 18.50
N ASN A 36 7.22 8.50 19.64
CA ASN A 36 7.04 7.12 20.09
C ASN A 36 5.60 6.80 20.54
N LYS A 37 4.79 7.81 20.86
CA LYS A 37 3.37 7.66 21.21
C LYS A 37 2.46 7.60 19.98
N LEU A 38 3.00 7.95 18.80
CA LEU A 38 2.23 8.03 17.56
C LEU A 38 2.29 6.73 16.75
N PRO A 39 1.21 6.39 16.01
CA PRO A 39 1.24 5.36 14.98
C PRO A 39 2.34 5.64 13.95
N LEU A 40 2.81 4.60 13.25
CA LEU A 40 3.94 4.69 12.33
C LEU A 40 3.79 5.80 11.26
N LEU A 41 2.58 5.96 10.69
CA LEU A 41 2.31 6.97 9.68
C LEU A 41 2.39 8.39 10.24
N ASP A 42 1.79 8.62 11.41
CA ASP A 42 1.79 9.94 12.07
C ASP A 42 3.17 10.30 12.60
N LYS A 43 3.93 9.30 13.07
CA LYS A 43 5.35 9.44 13.40
C LYS A 43 6.16 9.92 12.19
N ALA A 44 5.93 9.37 11.00
CA ALA A 44 6.59 9.81 9.79
C ALA A 44 6.19 11.25 9.41
N LYS A 45 4.89 11.58 9.49
CA LYS A 45 4.39 12.95 9.26
C LYS A 45 5.04 13.96 10.21
N LEU A 46 5.11 13.64 11.50
CA LEU A 46 5.73 14.50 12.51
C LEU A 46 7.19 14.81 12.17
N TYR A 47 8.01 13.79 11.89
CA TYR A 47 9.42 14.03 11.56
C TYR A 47 9.61 14.80 10.26
N VAL A 48 8.81 14.51 9.22
CA VAL A 48 8.91 15.24 7.95
C VAL A 48 8.48 16.71 8.11
N LEU A 49 7.42 16.98 8.88
CA LEU A 49 6.99 18.34 9.20
C LEU A 49 8.03 19.09 10.04
N ALA A 50 8.59 18.46 11.08
CA ALA A 50 9.63 19.08 11.89
C ALA A 50 10.88 19.42 11.07
N THR A 51 11.29 18.51 10.18
CA THR A 51 12.41 18.75 9.25
C THR A 51 12.09 19.91 8.30
N TYR A 52 10.88 19.94 7.73
CA TYR A 52 10.41 21.04 6.88
C TYR A 52 10.44 22.40 7.59
N SER A 53 10.00 22.46 8.85
CA SER A 53 10.02 23.69 9.65
C SER A 53 11.44 24.22 9.84
N ILE A 54 12.39 23.35 10.20
CA ILE A 54 13.80 23.72 10.39
C ILE A 54 14.41 24.24 9.09
N GLU A 55 14.23 23.52 7.98
CA GLU A 55 14.77 23.91 6.68
C GLU A 55 14.14 25.20 6.16
N SER A 56 12.84 25.41 6.42
CA SER A 56 12.13 26.64 6.06
C SER A 56 12.61 27.84 6.86
N MET A 57 12.85 27.68 8.17
CA MET A 57 13.44 28.74 9.01
C MET A 57 14.86 29.08 8.56
N LEU A 58 15.67 28.07 8.24
CA LEU A 58 17.02 28.28 7.71
C LEU A 58 16.99 29.00 6.35
N PHE A 59 16.07 28.61 5.46
CA PHE A 59 15.85 29.29 4.18
C PHE A 59 15.48 30.76 4.39
N SER A 60 14.56 31.07 5.30
CA SER A 60 14.17 32.44 5.63
C SER A 60 15.32 33.24 6.25
N SER A 61 16.09 32.64 7.17
CA SER A 61 17.27 33.27 7.76
C SER A 61 18.31 33.66 6.72
N LEU A 62 18.60 32.77 5.75
CA LEU A 62 19.52 33.07 4.65
C LEU A 62 19.05 34.25 3.81
N ARG A 63 17.75 34.33 3.52
CA ARG A 63 17.15 35.44 2.77
C ARG A 63 17.24 36.77 3.53
N LEU A 64 17.04 36.76 4.84
CA LEU A 64 17.19 37.95 5.70
C LEU A 64 18.65 38.45 5.72
N ASN A 65 19.62 37.54 5.60
CA ASN A 65 21.04 37.88 5.48
C ASN A 65 21.46 38.27 4.06
N GLY A 66 20.53 38.41 3.11
CA GLY A 66 20.82 38.81 1.73
C GLY A 66 21.47 37.72 0.87
N VAL A 67 21.49 36.47 1.33
CA VAL A 67 21.98 35.32 0.56
C VAL A 67 20.89 34.82 -0.37
N ASP A 68 21.24 34.49 -1.61
CA ASP A 68 20.31 33.81 -2.52
C ASP A 68 20.09 32.36 -2.06
N ALA A 69 19.00 32.17 -1.31
CA ALA A 69 18.65 30.88 -0.74
C ALA A 69 18.24 29.83 -1.78
N LYS A 70 17.98 30.21 -3.05
CA LYS A 70 17.66 29.26 -4.13
C LYS A 70 18.89 28.55 -4.68
N GLU A 71 19.99 29.27 -4.78
CA GLU A 71 21.30 28.70 -5.17
C GLU A 71 21.98 28.00 -3.99
N HIS A 72 21.53 28.27 -2.76
CA HIS A 72 22.04 27.63 -1.55
C HIS A 72 21.65 26.14 -1.45
N PRO A 73 22.52 25.26 -0.89
CA PRO A 73 22.22 23.83 -0.70
C PRO A 73 20.91 23.53 0.06
N VAL A 74 20.43 24.45 0.89
CA VAL A 74 19.13 24.34 1.60
C VAL A 74 17.98 24.12 0.62
N PHE A 75 18.02 24.69 -0.58
CA PHE A 75 16.97 24.46 -1.58
C PHE A 75 16.90 22.99 -2.05
N LYS A 76 18.05 22.30 -2.06
CA LYS A 76 18.12 20.87 -2.36
C LYS A 76 17.49 20.04 -1.24
N GLU A 77 17.72 20.41 0.02
CA GLU A 77 17.09 19.75 1.17
C GLU A 77 15.57 19.97 1.18
N LEU A 78 15.08 21.18 0.88
CA LEU A 78 13.65 21.44 0.73
C LEU A 78 13.02 20.57 -0.37
N THR A 79 13.73 20.39 -1.49
CA THR A 79 13.30 19.50 -2.57
C THR A 79 13.25 18.04 -2.11
N ARG A 80 14.21 17.62 -1.28
CA ARG A 80 14.24 16.29 -0.68
C ARG A 80 13.07 16.09 0.30
N VAL A 81 12.76 17.08 1.14
CA VAL A 81 11.60 17.04 2.05
C VAL A 81 10.29 16.93 1.26
N ARG A 82 10.15 17.66 0.15
CA ARG A 82 8.99 17.52 -0.75
C ARG A 82 8.81 16.07 -1.25
N GLN A 83 9.90 15.40 -1.62
CA GLN A 83 9.82 13.98 -2.03
C GLN A 83 9.34 13.08 -0.89
N TYR A 84 9.64 13.39 0.37
CA TYR A 84 9.11 12.64 1.51
C TYR A 84 7.62 12.92 1.76
N PHE A 85 7.15 14.15 1.57
CA PHE A 85 5.71 14.43 1.55
C PHE A 85 4.99 13.61 0.46
N ASP A 86 5.56 13.53 -0.74
CA ASP A 86 5.00 12.73 -1.83
C ASP A 86 4.95 11.24 -1.46
N LYS A 87 5.99 10.71 -0.82
CA LYS A 87 5.99 9.32 -0.31
C LYS A 87 4.88 9.08 0.72
N ILE A 88 4.73 9.99 1.68
CA ILE A 88 3.66 9.89 2.70
C ILE A 88 2.29 9.95 2.03
N LYS A 89 2.09 10.90 1.10
CA LYS A 89 0.84 11.07 0.36
C LYS A 89 0.48 9.83 -0.46
N ASN A 90 1.46 9.21 -1.12
CA ASN A 90 1.26 7.97 -1.86
C ASN A 90 0.92 6.77 -0.98
N ILE A 91 1.32 6.78 0.30
CA ILE A 91 0.95 5.73 1.26
C ILE A 91 -0.46 5.98 1.81
N GLU A 92 -0.78 7.23 2.12
CA GLU A 92 -2.07 7.63 2.69
C GLU A 92 -3.20 7.58 1.65
N THR A 93 -2.91 7.98 0.42
CA THR A 93 -3.80 7.89 -0.74
C THR A 93 -3.07 7.14 -1.85
N PRO A 94 -3.11 5.80 -1.82
CA PRO A 94 -2.50 4.99 -2.87
C PRO A 94 -3.03 5.43 -4.22
N PRO A 95 -2.16 5.69 -5.22
CA PRO A 95 -2.63 5.94 -6.56
C PRO A 95 -3.46 4.74 -7.02
N GLU A 96 -4.52 5.03 -7.77
CA GLU A 96 -5.40 4.01 -8.32
C GLU A 96 -4.54 2.98 -9.06
N LYS A 97 -4.55 1.74 -8.58
CA LYS A 97 -3.78 0.68 -9.23
C LYS A 97 -4.35 0.54 -10.64
N PRO A 98 -3.51 0.41 -11.67
CA PRO A 98 -4.01 0.16 -13.01
C PRO A 98 -4.90 -1.09 -12.96
N GLU A 99 -6.16 -0.95 -13.37
CA GLU A 99 -7.13 -2.05 -13.41
C GLU A 99 -6.69 -3.15 -14.39
N GLN A 100 -5.81 -2.81 -15.32
CA GLN A 100 -5.22 -3.72 -16.27
C GLN A 100 -4.11 -4.54 -15.60
N THR A 101 -4.46 -5.77 -15.23
CA THR A 101 -3.49 -6.78 -14.84
C THR A 101 -2.97 -7.50 -16.09
N LEU A 102 -1.66 -7.67 -16.20
CA LEU A 102 -1.07 -8.43 -17.29
C LEU A 102 -1.44 -9.91 -17.16
N ASN A 103 -2.14 -10.44 -18.16
CA ASN A 103 -2.38 -11.87 -18.25
C ASN A 103 -1.05 -12.57 -18.63
N LYS A 104 -0.34 -13.07 -17.61
CA LYS A 104 0.94 -13.75 -17.75
C LYS A 104 0.84 -14.96 -18.68
N GLU A 105 -0.28 -15.68 -18.65
CA GLU A 105 -0.49 -16.85 -19.49
C GLU A 105 -0.62 -16.47 -20.96
N ALA A 106 -1.37 -15.41 -21.27
CA ALA A 106 -1.50 -14.89 -22.62
C ALA A 106 -0.15 -14.36 -23.15
N ALA A 107 0.58 -13.61 -22.34
CA ALA A 107 1.93 -13.14 -22.69
C ALA A 107 2.88 -14.31 -23.00
N ILE A 108 2.85 -15.36 -22.17
CA ILE A 108 3.63 -16.59 -22.41
C ILE A 108 3.19 -17.27 -23.72
N ARG A 109 1.90 -17.31 -24.04
CA ARG A 109 1.40 -17.88 -25.31
C ARG A 109 1.88 -17.08 -26.52
N PHE A 110 1.82 -15.74 -26.47
CA PHE A 110 2.33 -14.88 -27.53
C PHE A 110 3.83 -15.06 -27.75
N ILE A 111 4.62 -15.04 -26.66
CA ILE A 111 6.06 -15.27 -26.71
C ILE A 111 6.37 -16.67 -27.28
N LYS A 112 5.64 -17.71 -26.86
CA LYS A 112 5.81 -19.06 -27.37
C LYS A 112 5.45 -19.20 -28.85
N ALA A 113 4.38 -18.54 -29.31
CA ALA A 113 3.96 -18.60 -30.70
C ALA A 113 4.99 -17.93 -31.62
N ASP A 114 5.47 -16.74 -31.25
CA ASP A 114 6.51 -16.00 -31.97
C ASP A 114 7.86 -16.76 -32.01
N LEU A 115 8.20 -17.47 -30.93
CA LEU A 115 9.39 -18.34 -30.87
C LEU A 115 9.21 -19.70 -31.57
N ALA A 116 7.97 -20.16 -31.73
CA ALA A 116 7.66 -21.42 -32.41
C ALA A 116 7.61 -21.25 -33.93
N GLU A 117 7.43 -20.03 -34.43
CA GLU A 117 7.50 -19.71 -35.86
C GLU A 117 8.97 -19.72 -36.35
N ASN A 118 9.49 -20.94 -36.51
CA ASN A 118 10.51 -21.40 -37.46
C ASN A 118 11.89 -20.72 -37.60
N ASN A 119 12.28 -19.72 -36.82
CA ASN A 119 13.56 -19.03 -37.08
C ASN A 119 14.77 -19.41 -36.21
N ASN A 120 14.64 -20.24 -35.15
CA ASN A 120 15.84 -20.65 -34.40
C ASN A 120 15.68 -21.86 -33.45
N LYS A 121 15.92 -23.09 -33.94
CA LYS A 121 15.93 -24.33 -33.12
C LYS A 121 16.90 -24.24 -31.92
N VAL A 122 18.01 -23.53 -32.08
CA VAL A 122 19.05 -23.36 -31.04
C VAL A 122 18.54 -22.51 -29.87
N VAL A 123 17.62 -21.59 -30.12
CA VAL A 123 17.05 -20.72 -29.07
C VAL A 123 16.02 -21.49 -28.25
N ASN A 124 15.20 -22.32 -28.89
CA ASN A 124 14.20 -23.15 -28.22
C ASN A 124 14.82 -24.19 -27.28
N THR A 125 15.92 -24.85 -27.67
CA THR A 125 16.61 -25.82 -26.80
C THR A 125 17.22 -25.15 -25.58
N LYS A 126 17.97 -24.06 -25.76
CA LYS A 126 18.58 -23.28 -24.67
C LYS A 126 17.54 -22.72 -23.69
N LEU A 127 16.39 -22.26 -24.20
CA LEU A 127 15.29 -21.80 -23.34
C LEU A 127 14.65 -22.92 -22.55
N SER A 128 14.41 -24.09 -23.15
CA SER A 128 13.84 -25.23 -22.43
C SER A 128 14.73 -25.68 -21.27
N GLU A 129 16.05 -25.67 -21.47
CA GLU A 129 17.04 -25.96 -20.44
C GLU A 129 17.04 -24.89 -19.34
N MET A 130 16.96 -23.61 -19.72
CA MET A 130 16.95 -22.49 -18.79
C MET A 130 15.66 -22.44 -17.95
N ILE A 131 14.50 -22.75 -18.55
CA ILE A 131 13.20 -22.87 -17.87
C ILE A 131 13.23 -24.05 -16.88
N ALA A 132 13.79 -25.20 -17.26
CA ALA A 132 13.93 -26.35 -16.37
C ALA A 132 14.84 -26.01 -15.17
N LYS A 133 15.95 -25.30 -15.43
CA LYS A 133 16.90 -24.86 -14.41
C LYS A 133 16.30 -23.85 -13.44
N GLU A 134 15.47 -22.93 -13.94
CA GLU A 134 14.76 -21.95 -13.11
C GLU A 134 13.69 -22.63 -12.25
N ARG A 135 12.90 -23.56 -12.81
CA ARG A 135 11.91 -24.34 -12.05
C ARG A 135 12.55 -25.18 -10.95
N ALA A 136 13.70 -25.82 -11.24
CA ALA A 136 14.46 -26.55 -10.23
C ALA A 136 14.96 -25.63 -9.10
N LYS A 137 15.46 -24.43 -9.44
CA LYS A 137 15.84 -23.42 -8.44
C LYS A 137 14.66 -22.92 -7.62
N ALA A 138 13.51 -22.70 -8.24
CA ALA A 138 12.28 -22.29 -7.56
C ALA A 138 11.79 -23.37 -6.58
N ALA A 139 11.83 -24.65 -6.98
CA ALA A 139 11.49 -25.78 -6.11
C ALA A 139 12.45 -25.90 -4.92
N LEU A 140 13.76 -25.74 -5.14
CA LEU A 140 14.76 -25.73 -4.07
C LEU A 140 14.58 -24.55 -3.11
N LYS A 141 14.24 -23.36 -3.62
CA LYS A 141 13.96 -22.18 -2.79
C LYS A 141 12.68 -22.36 -1.98
N ALA A 142 11.64 -22.95 -2.56
CA ALA A 142 10.40 -23.29 -1.88
C ALA A 142 10.66 -24.29 -0.73
N ALA A 143 11.42 -25.36 -0.99
CA ALA A 143 11.79 -26.36 0.01
C ALA A 143 12.62 -25.75 1.17
N LYS A 144 13.54 -24.82 0.87
CA LYS A 144 14.33 -24.11 1.90
C LYS A 144 13.49 -23.13 2.72
N SER A 145 12.48 -22.50 2.12
CA SER A 145 11.56 -21.60 2.85
C SER A 145 10.56 -22.34 3.75
N SER A 146 10.27 -23.62 3.46
CA SER A 146 9.40 -24.46 4.30
C SER A 146 10.12 -25.19 5.45
N GLY A 147 11.46 -25.19 5.48
CA GLY A 147 12.25 -25.88 6.51
C GLY A 147 12.27 -25.23 7.91
N GLY A 148 11.69 -24.03 8.06
CA GLY A 148 11.69 -23.27 9.33
C GLY A 148 10.51 -23.53 10.26
N LYS A 149 9.52 -24.35 9.88
CA LYS A 149 8.39 -24.69 10.76
C LYS A 149 7.97 -26.13 10.56
N ARG A 150 8.42 -27.02 11.44
CA ARG A 150 7.71 -28.24 11.88
C ARG A 150 8.46 -28.91 13.03
N LYS A 151 7.98 -28.68 14.26
CA LYS A 151 7.86 -29.72 15.27
C LYS A 151 6.47 -29.59 15.90
N ALA A 152 5.55 -30.40 15.40
CA ALA A 152 4.42 -30.95 16.13
C ALA A 152 3.86 -32.09 15.27
N GLU A 153 3.68 -33.23 15.92
CA GLU A 153 3.44 -34.57 15.41
C GLU A 153 2.12 -34.72 14.63
N ILE A 154 2.08 -35.70 13.71
CA ILE A 154 1.27 -36.93 13.81
C ILE A 154 1.41 -37.68 12.48
N SER A 155 1.86 -38.91 12.60
CA SER A 155 2.10 -39.91 11.56
C SER A 155 0.86 -40.74 11.27
N ILE A 156 0.30 -40.66 10.06
CA ILE A 156 -0.52 -41.73 9.45
C ILE A 156 -0.34 -41.67 7.91
N PRO A 157 0.06 -42.74 7.21
CA PRO A 157 0.10 -42.79 5.75
C PRO A 157 -1.26 -43.25 5.15
N PRO A 158 -1.64 -42.83 3.93
CA PRO A 158 -2.84 -43.32 3.27
C PRO A 158 -2.53 -44.52 2.36
N GLU A 159 -3.30 -45.60 2.51
CA GLU A 159 -3.43 -46.69 1.53
C GLU A 159 -4.55 -46.37 0.53
N GLU A 160 -4.33 -46.70 -0.74
CA GLU A 160 -5.37 -46.78 -1.77
C GLU A 160 -6.04 -48.16 -1.72
N THR A 161 -7.37 -48.24 -1.87
CA THR A 161 -8.11 -49.00 -2.91
C THR A 161 -9.58 -49.30 -2.54
N ASN A 162 -10.45 -48.96 -3.49
CA ASN A 162 -11.61 -49.71 -4.01
C ASN A 162 -12.93 -49.99 -3.23
N THR A 163 -13.99 -49.80 -4.03
CA THR A 163 -15.24 -50.58 -4.19
C THR A 163 -16.41 -50.44 -3.21
N GLU A 164 -17.42 -49.70 -3.69
CA GLU A 164 -18.83 -50.08 -3.90
C GLU A 164 -19.73 -50.70 -2.81
N SER A 165 -20.98 -50.23 -2.86
CA SER A 165 -22.26 -50.84 -2.40
C SER A 165 -22.45 -51.02 -0.90
N ASN A 166 -23.66 -51.03 -0.33
CA ASN A 166 -25.04 -50.56 -0.55
C ASN A 166 -25.79 -51.11 0.70
N SER A 167 -26.93 -50.53 1.07
CA SER A 167 -27.95 -51.04 2.02
C SER A 167 -27.52 -51.22 3.49
N GLU A 168 -28.33 -50.99 4.52
CA GLU A 168 -29.71 -50.53 4.72
C GLU A 168 -29.84 -50.17 6.22
N GLU A 169 -30.80 -49.29 6.52
CA GLU A 169 -31.58 -49.05 7.75
C GLU A 169 -31.17 -49.67 9.10
N VAL A 170 -31.24 -48.88 10.20
CA VAL A 170 -32.34 -48.93 11.21
C VAL A 170 -32.45 -47.57 11.95
N GLU A 171 -33.70 -47.15 12.13
CA GLU A 171 -34.26 -46.05 12.95
C GLU A 171 -33.81 -46.08 14.44
N SER A 172 -33.97 -45.08 15.31
CA SER A 172 -35.19 -44.31 15.58
C SER A 172 -34.99 -43.15 16.58
N GLU A 173 -35.87 -42.14 16.44
CA GLU A 173 -36.45 -41.20 17.42
C GLU A 173 -35.55 -40.26 18.27
N GLY A 174 -35.84 -38.96 18.42
CA GLY A 174 -36.96 -38.18 17.91
C GLY A 174 -37.02 -36.74 18.47
N SER A 175 -37.69 -35.87 17.69
CA SER A 175 -38.52 -34.72 18.08
C SER A 175 -37.86 -33.44 18.64
N ARG A 176 -38.25 -32.19 18.31
CA ARG A 176 -39.33 -31.61 17.48
C ARG A 176 -39.18 -30.05 17.41
N LYS A 177 -39.82 -29.46 16.38
CA LYS A 177 -40.27 -28.04 16.13
C LYS A 177 -39.36 -27.16 15.24
N LYS A 178 -39.54 -27.11 13.91
CA LYS A 178 -40.56 -26.49 13.01
C LYS A 178 -40.54 -24.94 12.87
N LYS A 179 -40.28 -24.54 11.60
CA LYS A 179 -40.85 -23.42 10.80
C LYS A 179 -40.48 -21.98 11.19
N LYS A 180 -39.85 -21.22 10.27
CA LYS A 180 -40.50 -20.41 9.19
C LYS A 180 -39.52 -19.40 8.55
N LYS A 181 -39.53 -19.33 7.21
CA LYS A 181 -39.37 -18.15 6.31
C LYS A 181 -38.25 -18.23 5.26
N GLU A 182 -38.51 -19.02 4.22
CA GLU A 182 -38.36 -18.53 2.86
C GLU A 182 -39.50 -17.54 2.55
N LYS A 183 -39.12 -16.31 2.19
CA LYS A 183 -39.86 -15.31 1.38
C LYS A 183 -39.15 -13.97 1.57
N LYS A 184 -38.02 -13.78 0.89
CA LYS A 184 -37.37 -12.46 0.77
C LYS A 184 -36.72 -12.25 -0.59
N GLU A 185 -37.35 -12.79 -1.63
CA GLU A 185 -37.22 -12.33 -3.01
C GLU A 185 -38.64 -11.95 -3.46
N GLN A 186 -38.78 -10.89 -4.25
CA GLN A 186 -40.02 -10.14 -4.52
C GLN A 186 -40.41 -9.07 -3.47
N LYS A 187 -39.52 -8.12 -3.18
CA LYS A 187 -39.96 -6.79 -2.67
C LYS A 187 -39.10 -5.59 -3.04
N LYS A 188 -38.25 -5.66 -4.08
CA LYS A 188 -37.49 -4.49 -4.57
C LYS A 188 -37.91 -3.95 -5.94
N HIS A 189 -38.89 -4.57 -6.61
CA HIS A 189 -39.32 -4.13 -7.94
C HIS A 189 -40.56 -3.21 -7.96
N LYS A 190 -41.09 -2.80 -6.80
CA LYS A 190 -42.31 -1.97 -6.71
C LYS A 190 -42.10 -0.51 -6.28
N ASP A 191 -40.88 -0.09 -5.93
CA ASP A 191 -40.59 1.29 -5.51
C ASP A 191 -40.04 2.22 -6.62
N LYS A 192 -39.84 1.71 -7.84
CA LYS A 192 -39.44 2.54 -8.99
C LYS A 192 -40.60 3.06 -9.85
N LYS A 193 -41.86 2.74 -9.51
CA LYS A 193 -43.03 3.13 -10.34
C LYS A 193 -43.93 4.21 -9.73
N SER A 194 -43.66 4.70 -8.51
CA SER A 194 -44.48 5.74 -7.85
C SER A 194 -43.85 7.14 -7.78
N LYS A 195 -42.62 7.36 -8.26
CA LYS A 195 -41.96 8.69 -8.28
C LYS A 195 -41.88 9.37 -9.65
N LYS A 196 -42.61 8.87 -10.66
CA LYS A 196 -42.69 9.50 -12.00
C LYS A 196 -44.09 10.01 -12.37
N ALA A 197 -44.97 10.19 -11.37
CA ALA A 197 -46.32 10.70 -11.54
C ALA A 197 -46.63 11.80 -10.50
N SER A 198 -45.92 12.93 -10.64
CA SER A 198 -46.23 14.29 -10.14
C SER A 198 -45.22 15.14 -10.91
N LYS A 199 -45.52 15.77 -12.05
CA LYS A 199 -46.47 16.87 -12.25
C LYS A 199 -46.49 17.85 -11.09
#